data_AF-Q79F19-F1
#
_entry.id   AF-Q79F19-F1
#
_cell.length_a   1.000
_cell.length_b   1.000
_cell.length_c   1.000
_cell.angle_alpha   90.00
_cell.angle_beta   90.00
_cell.angle_gamma   90.00
#
_symmetry.space_group_name_H-M   'P 1'
#
loop_
_entity.id
_entity.type
_entity.pdbx_description
1 polymer ?
#
loop_
_entity_poly.entity_id
_entity_poly.type
_entity_poly.pdbx_seq_one_letter_code
_entity_poly.pdbx_strand_id
1 'polypeptide(L)'
;MKAQMARGVDFTSGPVKERVKAIVPLLVPLFVSAFKRAEELAVAMEARGYQGGEGRTKYRKLVWTGKDTSVIVSLIVLAALLFSLRA
;
A
#
# COMPACT_ATOMS: atom_id res chain seq x y z
N MET A 1 -16.60 3.72 9.54
CA MET A 1 -16.73 4.83 10.52
C MET A 1 -18.17 5.29 10.69
N LYS A 2 -18.82 5.84 9.66
CA LYS A 2 -20.21 6.36 9.75
C LYS A 2 -21.21 5.38 10.38
N ALA A 3 -21.11 4.09 10.07
CA ALA A 3 -21.95 3.04 10.65
C ALA A 3 -21.79 2.87 12.17
N GLN A 4 -20.58 3.08 12.72
CA GLN A 4 -20.34 3.02 14.17
C GLN A 4 -20.69 4.34 14.85
N MET A 5 -20.50 5.48 14.17
CA MET A 5 -20.99 6.78 14.65
C MET A 5 -22.52 6.79 14.76
N ALA A 6 -23.23 6.20 13.79
CA ALA A 6 -24.68 6.02 13.84
C ALA A 6 -25.15 5.07 14.96
N ARG A 7 -24.26 4.22 15.49
CA ARG A 7 -24.48 3.35 16.65
C ARG A 7 -24.05 3.99 17.98
N GLY A 8 -23.73 5.30 17.97
CA GLY A 8 -23.42 6.08 19.16
C GLY A 8 -21.94 6.07 19.58
N VAL A 9 -21.03 5.56 18.74
CA VAL A 9 -19.59 5.63 19.05
C VAL A 9 -19.05 7.01 18.70
N ASP A 10 -18.67 7.78 19.72
CA ASP A 10 -17.94 9.05 19.55
C ASP A 10 -16.42 8.78 19.58
N PHE A 11 -15.74 9.19 18.51
CA PHE A 11 -14.30 9.03 18.32
C PHE A 11 -13.50 10.30 18.67
N THR A 12 -14.19 11.40 18.95
CA THR A 12 -13.62 12.75 19.04
C THR A 12 -13.63 13.31 20.47
N SER A 13 -14.53 12.84 21.33
CA SER A 13 -14.63 13.30 22.72
C SER A 13 -13.85 12.41 23.70
N GLY A 14 -13.46 12.97 24.86
CA GLY A 14 -12.81 12.25 25.96
C GLY A 14 -11.28 12.15 25.89
N PRO A 15 -10.62 11.67 26.98
CA PRO A 15 -9.18 11.46 27.06
C PRO A 15 -8.67 10.42 26.05
N VAL A 16 -7.38 10.47 25.72
CA VAL A 16 -6.72 9.62 24.70
C VAL A 16 -7.02 8.12 24.89
N LYS A 17 -7.08 7.65 26.14
CA LYS A 17 -7.39 6.25 26.47
C LYS A 17 -8.80 5.81 26.04
N GLU A 18 -9.78 6.69 26.13
CA GLU A 18 -11.16 6.41 25.71
C GLU A 18 -11.28 6.41 24.19
N ARG A 19 -10.61 7.36 23.52
CA ARG A 19 -10.53 7.42 22.05
C ARG A 19 -9.90 6.16 21.45
N VAL A 20 -8.84 5.61 22.06
CA VAL A 20 -8.21 4.37 21.60
C VAL A 20 -9.17 3.17 21.75
N LYS A 21 -9.91 3.09 22.86
CA LYS A 21 -10.93 2.04 23.04
C LYS A 21 -12.07 2.14 22.01
N ALA A 22 -12.47 3.37 21.65
CA ALA A 22 -13.51 3.60 20.65
C ALA A 22 -13.13 3.07 19.25
N ILE A 23 -11.84 2.92 18.93
CA ILE A 23 -11.36 2.39 17.64
C ILE A 23 -11.54 0.88 17.51
N VAL A 24 -11.55 0.13 18.61
CA VAL A 24 -11.61 -1.35 18.59
C VAL A 24 -12.85 -1.88 17.83
N PRO A 25 -14.08 -1.36 18.06
CA PRO A 25 -15.26 -1.71 17.27
C PRO A 25 -15.20 -1.41 15.77
N LEU A 26 -14.28 -0.54 15.32
CA LEU A 26 -14.03 -0.32 13.89
C LEU A 26 -13.08 -1.36 13.31
N LEU A 27 -12.05 -1.74 14.06
CA LEU A 27 -11.02 -2.67 13.60
C LEU A 27 -11.60 -4.04 13.32
N VAL A 28 -12.39 -4.60 14.24
CA VAL A 28 -12.91 -5.97 14.10
C VAL A 28 -13.72 -6.16 12.80
N PRO A 29 -14.72 -5.32 12.46
CA PRO A 29 -15.45 -5.45 11.20
C PRO A 29 -14.58 -5.21 9.96
N LEU A 30 -13.60 -4.29 10.04
CA LEU A 30 -12.69 -4.02 8.93
C LEU A 30 -11.81 -5.24 8.62
N PHE A 31 -11.29 -5.91 9.65
CA PHE A 31 -10.51 -7.14 9.47
C PHE A 31 -11.36 -8.26 8.88
N VAL A 32 -12.55 -8.51 9.43
CA VAL A 32 -13.46 -9.53 8.88
C VAL A 32 -13.79 -9.24 7.41
N SER A 33 -14.09 -7.99 7.08
CA SER A 33 -14.35 -7.58 5.70
C SER A 33 -13.13 -7.73 4.79
N ALA A 34 -11.93 -7.44 5.28
CA ALA A 34 -10.69 -7.57 4.51
C ALA A 34 -10.35 -9.05 4.24
N PHE A 35 -10.52 -9.93 5.22
CA PHE A 35 -10.31 -11.38 5.04
C PHE A 35 -11.32 -11.98 4.07
N LYS A 36 -12.61 -11.62 4.20
CA LYS A 36 -13.64 -12.07 3.24
C LYS A 36 -13.28 -11.66 1.81
N ARG A 37 -12.84 -10.42 1.62
CA ARG A 37 -12.39 -9.94 0.31
C ARG A 37 -11.15 -10.69 -0.20
N ALA A 38 -10.22 -11.01 0.69
CA ALA A 38 -9.03 -11.77 0.32
C ALA A 38 -9.38 -13.19 -0.14
N GLU A 39 -10.32 -13.85 0.55
CA GLU A 39 -10.83 -15.17 0.18
C GLU A 39 -11.56 -15.14 -1.17
N GLU A 40 -12.50 -14.22 -1.35
CA GLU A 40 -13.21 -14.04 -2.62
C GLU A 40 -12.23 -13.76 -3.78
N LEU A 41 -11.19 -12.97 -3.53
CA LEU A 41 -10.14 -12.70 -4.51
C LEU A 41 -9.31 -13.95 -4.82
N ALA A 42 -8.94 -14.74 -3.80
CA ALA A 42 -8.18 -15.96 -3.98
C ALA A 42 -8.95 -16.99 -4.83
N VAL A 43 -10.22 -17.22 -4.50
CA VAL A 43 -11.11 -18.11 -5.28
C VAL A 43 -11.26 -17.60 -6.72
N ALA A 44 -11.43 -16.29 -6.91
CA ALA A 44 -11.51 -15.70 -8.25
C ALA A 44 -10.18 -15.82 -9.03
N MET A 45 -9.04 -15.77 -8.34
CA MET A 45 -7.72 -15.99 -8.95
C MET A 45 -7.57 -17.44 -9.40
N GLU A 46 -7.92 -18.41 -8.55
CA GLU A 46 -7.88 -19.84 -8.88
C GLU A 46 -8.83 -20.19 -10.02
N ALA A 47 -10.07 -19.66 -10.01
CA ALA A 47 -11.04 -19.87 -11.08
C ALA A 47 -10.57 -19.33 -12.44
N ARG A 48 -9.68 -18.34 -12.45
CA ARG A 48 -9.01 -17.82 -13.67
C ARG A 48 -7.75 -18.61 -14.05
N GLY A 49 -7.46 -19.72 -13.37
CA GLY A 49 -6.28 -20.55 -13.61
C GLY A 49 -4.98 -19.91 -13.10
N TYR A 50 -5.04 -19.00 -12.14
CA TYR A 50 -3.84 -18.41 -11.55
C TYR A 50 -3.14 -19.44 -10.64
N GLN A 51 -2.03 -20.01 -11.10
CA GLN A 51 -1.30 -21.08 -10.39
C GLN A 51 0.11 -20.71 -9.90
N GLY A 52 0.43 -19.41 -9.79
CA GLY A 52 1.72 -18.97 -9.26
C GLY A 52 2.85 -18.85 -10.30
N GLY A 53 4.04 -18.49 -9.82
CA GLY A 53 5.01 -17.60 -10.48
C GLY A 53 5.79 -18.07 -11.73
N GLU A 54 5.79 -19.35 -12.08
CA GLU A 54 6.57 -19.85 -13.22
C GLU A 54 5.75 -19.84 -14.53
N GLY A 55 6.42 -19.56 -15.65
CA GLY A 55 5.79 -19.59 -16.98
C GLY A 55 4.84 -18.42 -17.31
N ARG A 56 4.74 -17.40 -16.45
CA ARG A 56 3.78 -16.30 -16.64
C ARG A 56 4.36 -15.12 -17.42
N THR A 57 3.54 -14.56 -18.31
CA THR A 57 3.87 -13.33 -19.03
C THR A 57 3.47 -12.09 -18.23
N LYS A 58 4.23 -11.00 -18.40
CA LYS A 58 3.96 -9.71 -17.74
C LYS A 58 3.21 -8.80 -18.71
N TYR A 59 1.98 -8.39 -18.34
CA TYR A 59 1.22 -7.38 -19.09
C TYR A 59 1.83 -5.98 -18.93
N ARG A 60 2.07 -5.55 -17.69
CA ARG A 60 2.70 -4.26 -17.39
C ARG A 60 4.22 -4.42 -17.36
N LYS A 61 4.88 -4.09 -18.46
CA LYS A 61 6.35 -4.05 -18.57
C LYS A 61 6.84 -2.63 -18.30
N LEU A 62 7.91 -2.51 -17.51
CA LEU A 62 8.62 -1.26 -17.34
C LEU A 62 9.46 -1.03 -18.59
N VAL A 63 9.29 0.12 -19.24
CA VAL A 63 10.04 0.51 -20.44
C VAL A 63 10.98 1.63 -20.05
N TRP A 64 12.26 1.47 -20.41
CA TRP A 64 13.25 2.50 -20.21
C TRP A 64 12.92 3.71 -21.08
N THR A 65 12.99 4.89 -20.48
CA THR A 65 12.73 6.16 -21.14
C THR A 65 13.94 7.08 -21.04
N GLY A 66 14.02 8.09 -21.92
CA GLY A 66 15.10 9.07 -21.85
C GLY A 66 15.17 9.82 -20.51
N LYS A 67 14.05 9.90 -19.76
CA LYS A 67 14.02 10.49 -18.42
C LYS A 67 14.85 9.69 -17.43
N ASP A 68 14.80 8.36 -17.51
CA ASP A 68 15.59 7.48 -16.65
C ASP A 68 17.09 7.73 -16.84
N THR A 69 17.53 7.87 -18.10
CA THR A 69 18.91 8.24 -18.41
C THR A 69 19.26 9.64 -17.88
N SER A 70 18.39 10.63 -18.07
CA SER A 70 18.66 12.00 -17.62
C SER A 70 18.83 12.10 -16.10
N VAL A 71 18.04 11.35 -15.32
CA VAL A 71 18.13 11.30 -13.86
C VAL A 71 19.41 10.61 -13.41
N ILE A 72 19.80 9.52 -14.09
CA ILE A 72 21.05 8.81 -13.76
C ILE A 72 22.26 9.70 -14.06
N VAL A 73 22.27 10.38 -15.20
CA VAL A 73 23.37 11.29 -15.57
C VAL A 73 23.46 12.46 -14.59
N SER A 74 22.33 13.08 -14.22
CA SER A 74 22.35 14.18 -13.26
C SER A 74 22.85 13.74 -11.87
N LEU A 75 22.50 12.53 -11.43
CA LEU A 75 23.02 11.95 -10.19
C LEU A 75 24.54 11.70 -10.26
N ILE A 76 25.06 11.20 -11.38
CA ILE A 76 26.50 10.99 -11.56
C ILE A 76 27.25 12.33 -11.53
N VAL A 77 26.74 13.34 -12.23
CA VAL A 77 27.33 14.69 -12.24
C VAL A 77 27.33 15.30 -10.83
N LEU A 78 26.21 15.19 -10.11
CA LEU A 78 26.10 15.66 -8.74
C LEU A 78 27.11 14.94 -7.81
N ALA A 79 27.22 13.62 -7.93
CA ALA A 79 28.17 12.83 -7.14
C ALA A 79 29.63 13.23 -7.43
N ALA A 80 29.98 13.45 -8.70
CA ALA A 80 31.31 13.91 -9.10
C ALA A 80 31.62 15.31 -8.56
N LEU A 81 30.67 16.25 -8.64
CA LEU A 81 30.81 17.58 -8.06
C LEU A 81 31.05 17.53 -6.55
N LEU A 82 30.25 16.74 -5.82
CA LEU A 82 30.42 16.57 -4.38
C LEU A 82 31.76 15.93 -4.02
N PHE A 83 32.23 14.97 -4.81
CA PHE A 83 33.54 14.36 -4.60
C PHE A 83 34.66 15.37 -4.79
N SER A 84 34.64 16.15 -5.89
CA SER A 84 35.65 17.17 -6.17
C SER A 84 35.66 18.35 -5.20
N LEU A 85 34.52 18.66 -4.57
CA LEU A 85 34.43 19.71 -3.53
C LEU A 85 34.88 19.21 -2.15
N ARG A 86 34.87 17.90 -1.94
CA ARG A 86 35.30 17.26 -0.69
C ARG A 86 36.78 16.87 -0.71
N ALA A 87 37.29 16.49 -1.89
CA ALA A 87 38.72 16.26 -2.14
C ALA A 87 39.50 17.58 -2.13
#